data_AF-A0A017SUK8-F1
#
_entry.id   AF-A0A017SUK8-F1
#
_cell.length_a   1.000
_cell.length_b   1.000
_cell.length_c   1.000
_cell.angle_alpha   90.00
_cell.angle_beta   90.00
_cell.angle_gamma   90.00
#
_symmetry.space_group_name_H-M   'P 1'
#
loop_
_entity.id
_entity.type
_entity.pdbx_description
1 polymer ?
#
loop_
_entity_poly.entity_id
_entity_poly.type
_entity_poly.pdbx_seq_one_letter_code
_entity_poly.pdbx_strand_id
1 'polypeptide(L)'
;MPGAGASGGSGGGGGCGGKPGQGGGAGGSSIALVSIGAQLTFDSCTLQAGNGGNGGAGGDLQPGGTGGLAGQAGVGAFGSKPGCPGGQGGIGGNGGLGGGGTGGHALALAYTGLSPTLSEDSRMAQGAAGAGGPGGGGDMASNSGSAGIASAEQEFP
;
A
#
# COMPACT_ATOMS: atom_id res chain seq x y z
N MET A 1 36.40 -48.28 -25.19
CA MET A 1 36.34 -47.26 -24.11
C MET A 1 35.12 -46.40 -24.38
N PRO A 2 34.29 -46.05 -23.38
CA PRO A 2 33.22 -45.07 -23.60
C PRO A 2 33.88 -43.77 -24.08
N GLY A 3 33.58 -43.33 -25.30
CA GLY A 3 34.16 -42.11 -25.87
C GLY A 3 33.80 -40.89 -25.01
N ALA A 4 34.70 -39.91 -24.95
CA ALA A 4 34.46 -38.62 -24.29
C ALA A 4 33.16 -37.97 -24.81
N GLY A 5 32.50 -37.15 -23.99
CA GLY A 5 31.28 -36.42 -24.39
C GLY A 5 31.55 -34.97 -24.80
N ALA A 6 30.68 -34.39 -25.62
CA ALA A 6 30.67 -32.95 -25.86
C ALA A 6 30.28 -32.17 -24.58
N SER A 7 30.61 -30.88 -24.51
CA SER A 7 30.29 -30.04 -23.36
C SER A 7 28.78 -29.88 -23.17
N GLY A 8 28.34 -29.79 -21.91
CA GLY A 8 26.95 -29.43 -21.58
C GLY A 8 26.64 -27.98 -21.90
N GLY A 9 25.35 -27.68 -22.12
CA GLY A 9 24.85 -26.32 -22.26
C GLY A 9 24.83 -25.58 -20.91
N SER A 10 25.00 -24.26 -20.94
CA SER A 10 24.88 -23.42 -19.73
C SER A 10 23.43 -23.33 -19.24
N GLY A 11 23.24 -23.11 -17.93
CA GLY A 11 21.92 -22.77 -17.41
C GLY A 11 21.41 -21.42 -17.92
N GLY A 12 20.10 -21.30 -18.07
CA GLY A 12 19.43 -20.03 -18.36
C GLY A 12 19.47 -19.08 -17.15
N GLY A 13 19.56 -17.77 -17.42
CA GLY A 13 19.52 -16.75 -16.35
C GLY A 13 18.15 -16.69 -15.66
N GLY A 14 18.12 -16.33 -14.38
CA GLY A 14 16.87 -16.13 -13.66
C GLY A 14 16.09 -14.89 -14.16
N GLY A 15 14.77 -14.95 -14.07
CA GLY A 15 13.90 -13.81 -14.33
C GLY A 15 14.04 -12.72 -13.27
N CYS A 16 13.85 -11.45 -13.67
CA CYS A 16 13.84 -10.33 -12.73
C CYS A 16 12.58 -10.34 -11.85
N GLY A 17 12.68 -9.79 -10.64
CA GLY A 17 11.51 -9.59 -9.78
C GLY A 17 10.56 -8.54 -10.33
N GLY A 18 9.26 -8.71 -10.07
CA GLY A 18 8.24 -7.71 -10.39
C GLY A 18 8.30 -6.49 -9.45
N LYS A 19 7.93 -5.32 -9.96
CA LYS A 19 7.77 -4.11 -9.15
C LYS A 19 6.60 -4.24 -8.16
N PRO A 20 6.72 -3.65 -6.96
CA PRO A 20 5.63 -3.58 -6.00
C PRO A 20 4.53 -2.61 -6.49
N GLY A 21 3.31 -2.88 -6.06
CA GLY A 21 2.18 -1.96 -6.17
C GLY A 21 2.39 -0.73 -5.30
N GLN A 22 1.93 0.42 -5.78
CA GLN A 22 2.05 1.70 -5.06
C GLN A 22 1.04 1.76 -3.90
N GLY A 23 1.37 2.45 -2.82
CA GLY A 23 0.43 2.71 -1.74
C GLY A 23 -0.68 3.68 -2.17
N GLY A 24 -1.90 3.48 -1.65
CA GLY A 24 -3.00 4.41 -1.80
C GLY A 24 -2.77 5.69 -1.00
N GLY A 25 -3.17 6.84 -1.57
CA GLY A 25 -3.06 8.14 -0.90
C GLY A 25 -4.06 8.28 0.26
N ALA A 26 -3.70 9.05 1.29
CA ALA A 26 -4.62 9.32 2.40
C ALA A 26 -5.81 10.20 1.97
N GLY A 27 -6.97 9.93 2.56
CA GLY A 27 -8.16 10.76 2.45
C GLY A 27 -8.01 12.06 3.25
N GLY A 28 -8.55 13.16 2.73
CA GLY A 28 -8.45 14.47 3.37
C GLY A 28 -9.29 14.56 4.65
N SER A 29 -8.74 15.15 5.72
CA SER A 29 -9.50 15.40 6.95
C SER A 29 -10.27 16.72 6.87
N SER A 30 -11.44 16.76 7.49
CA SER A 30 -12.19 17.99 7.76
C SER A 30 -12.21 18.25 9.26
N ILE A 31 -11.68 19.39 9.68
CA ILE A 31 -11.60 19.78 11.09
C ILE A 31 -12.10 21.22 11.20
N ALA A 32 -13.09 21.49 12.06
CA ALA A 32 -13.62 22.84 12.20
C ALA A 32 -12.72 23.72 13.06
N LEU A 33 -12.14 23.17 14.14
CA LEU A 33 -11.18 23.86 14.98
C LEU A 33 -10.15 22.89 15.58
N VAL A 34 -8.90 23.35 15.66
CA VAL A 34 -7.83 22.73 16.46
C VAL A 34 -7.35 23.72 17.53
N SER A 35 -7.39 23.32 18.81
CA SER A 35 -6.84 24.07 19.94
C SER A 35 -5.57 23.39 20.48
N ILE A 36 -4.43 24.06 20.44
CA ILE A 36 -3.15 23.46 20.87
C ILE A 36 -2.63 24.24 22.06
N GLY A 37 -2.80 23.70 23.28
CA GLY A 37 -2.32 24.32 24.51
C GLY A 37 -2.91 25.71 24.79
N ALA A 38 -4.10 26.01 24.27
CA ALA A 38 -4.77 27.30 24.42
C ALA A 38 -6.04 27.19 25.28
N GLN A 39 -6.34 28.26 26.02
CA GLN A 39 -7.64 28.43 26.68
C GLN A 39 -8.56 29.17 25.73
N LEU A 40 -9.60 28.49 25.25
CA LEU A 40 -10.60 29.05 24.35
C LEU A 40 -11.98 29.01 25.00
N THR A 41 -12.75 30.08 24.79
CA THR A 41 -14.15 30.17 25.20
C THR A 41 -14.99 30.54 23.98
N PHE A 42 -16.02 29.76 23.72
CA PHE A 42 -16.94 29.95 22.59
C PHE A 42 -18.31 30.39 23.09
N ASP A 43 -18.72 31.59 22.68
CA ASP A 43 -20.04 32.14 22.94
C ASP A 43 -20.86 32.13 21.65
N SER A 44 -22.03 31.46 21.67
CA SER A 44 -22.96 31.37 20.54
C SER A 44 -22.35 30.97 19.16
N CYS A 45 -21.32 30.11 19.16
CA CYS A 45 -20.59 29.71 17.95
C CYS A 45 -21.05 28.34 17.39
N THR A 46 -20.93 28.15 16.07
CA THR A 46 -21.11 26.83 15.44
C THR A 46 -19.78 26.32 14.87
N LEU A 47 -19.28 25.22 15.43
CA LEU A 47 -18.13 24.48 14.92
C LEU A 47 -18.63 23.32 14.05
N GLN A 48 -18.47 23.45 12.73
CA GLN A 48 -18.94 22.46 11.79
C GLN A 48 -17.82 21.93 10.89
N ALA A 49 -17.55 20.63 11.01
CA ALA A 49 -16.66 19.91 10.10
C ALA A 49 -17.48 19.21 9.02
N GLY A 50 -16.94 19.17 7.81
CA GLY A 50 -17.48 18.35 6.73
C GLY A 50 -17.12 16.87 6.90
N ASN A 51 -17.40 16.09 5.88
CA ASN A 51 -16.99 14.68 5.85
C ASN A 51 -15.49 14.56 5.60
N GLY A 52 -14.88 13.54 6.21
CA GLY A 52 -13.56 13.08 5.82
C GLY A 52 -13.58 12.43 4.44
N GLY A 53 -12.53 12.65 3.64
CA GLY A 53 -12.36 12.00 2.35
C GLY A 53 -11.99 10.54 2.50
N ASN A 54 -12.43 9.70 1.56
CA ASN A 54 -12.02 8.30 1.54
C ASN A 54 -10.53 8.17 1.18
N GLY A 55 -9.88 7.14 1.73
CA GLY A 55 -8.54 6.74 1.32
C GLY A 55 -8.50 6.21 -0.11
N GLY A 56 -7.38 6.45 -0.79
CA GLY A 56 -7.14 5.97 -2.15
C GLY A 56 -6.86 4.48 -2.20
N ALA A 57 -7.16 3.86 -3.35
CA ALA A 57 -6.85 2.46 -3.58
C ALA A 57 -5.34 2.21 -3.70
N GLY A 58 -4.87 1.11 -3.11
CA GLY A 58 -3.52 0.58 -3.35
C GLY A 58 -3.39 0.03 -4.76
N GLY A 59 -2.18 0.10 -5.31
CA GLY A 59 -1.84 -0.40 -6.64
C GLY A 59 -1.62 -1.91 -6.67
N ASP A 60 -1.92 -2.52 -7.80
CA ASP A 60 -1.70 -3.94 -8.06
C ASP A 60 -0.20 -4.29 -8.18
N LEU A 61 0.11 -5.57 -8.00
CA LEU A 61 1.46 -6.11 -8.19
C LEU A 61 1.85 -6.15 -9.67
N GLN A 62 3.16 -6.07 -9.95
CA GLN A 62 3.69 -6.49 -11.24
C GLN A 62 4.14 -7.96 -11.16
N PRO A 63 3.76 -8.81 -12.13
CA PRO A 63 4.30 -10.16 -12.24
C PRO A 63 5.82 -10.17 -12.44
N GLY A 64 6.49 -11.22 -11.97
CA GLY A 64 7.92 -11.41 -12.20
C GLY A 64 8.25 -11.69 -13.67
N GLY A 65 9.47 -11.36 -14.07
CA GLY A 65 9.99 -11.63 -15.40
C GLY A 65 10.16 -13.13 -15.65
N THR A 66 9.98 -13.54 -16.91
CA THR A 66 10.23 -14.92 -17.32
C THR A 66 11.71 -15.28 -17.19
N GLY A 67 12.00 -16.54 -16.86
CA GLY A 67 13.37 -17.05 -16.86
C GLY A 67 13.97 -17.15 -18.26
N GLY A 68 15.30 -17.03 -18.33
CA GLY A 68 16.07 -17.17 -19.57
C GLY A 68 16.05 -18.59 -20.12
N LEU A 69 16.19 -18.70 -21.44
CA LEU A 69 16.26 -19.98 -22.14
C LEU A 69 17.51 -20.78 -21.73
N ALA A 70 17.39 -22.11 -21.77
CA ALA A 70 18.51 -23.01 -21.56
C ALA A 70 19.58 -22.85 -22.65
N GLY A 71 20.86 -22.97 -22.26
CA GLY A 71 21.97 -23.06 -23.19
C GLY A 71 21.92 -24.37 -23.99
N GLN A 72 22.26 -24.27 -25.28
CA GLN A 72 22.26 -25.41 -26.18
C GLN A 72 23.36 -26.42 -25.81
N ALA A 73 23.07 -27.71 -25.98
CA ALA A 73 24.05 -28.78 -25.84
C ALA A 73 25.20 -28.66 -26.85
N GLY A 74 26.41 -29.03 -26.43
CA GLY A 74 27.54 -29.24 -27.33
C GLY A 74 27.24 -30.37 -28.33
N VAL A 75 27.59 -30.15 -29.59
CA VAL A 75 27.42 -31.13 -30.66
C VAL A 75 28.53 -32.18 -30.54
N GLY A 76 28.16 -33.47 -30.54
CA GLY A 76 29.13 -34.56 -30.56
C GLY A 76 29.93 -34.60 -31.87
N ALA A 77 31.24 -34.84 -31.77
CA ALA A 77 32.16 -35.03 -32.89
C ALA A 77 33.06 -36.26 -32.69
N PHE A 78 33.48 -36.91 -33.79
CA PHE A 78 34.43 -38.04 -33.78
C PHE A 78 34.02 -39.21 -32.86
N GLY A 79 32.72 -39.53 -32.81
CA GLY A 79 32.19 -40.62 -31.98
C GLY A 79 31.88 -40.24 -30.52
N SER A 80 32.05 -38.97 -30.14
CA SER A 80 31.54 -38.45 -28.87
C SER A 80 30.03 -38.30 -28.87
N LYS A 81 29.41 -38.54 -27.72
CA LYS A 81 27.97 -38.28 -27.54
C LYS A 81 27.71 -36.78 -27.42
N PRO A 82 26.58 -36.26 -27.94
CA PRO A 82 26.14 -34.91 -27.66
C PRO A 82 26.04 -34.64 -26.16
N GLY A 83 26.26 -33.39 -25.77
CA GLY A 83 26.04 -32.95 -24.39
C GLY A 83 24.54 -32.90 -24.05
N CYS A 84 24.24 -32.65 -22.78
CA CYS A 84 22.88 -32.29 -22.37
C CYS A 84 22.68 -30.77 -22.51
N PRO A 85 21.47 -30.30 -22.85
CA PRO A 85 21.14 -28.88 -22.73
C PRO A 85 21.23 -28.46 -21.26
N GLY A 86 21.43 -27.17 -21.04
CA GLY A 86 21.33 -26.60 -19.69
C GLY A 86 19.88 -26.61 -19.17
N GLY A 87 19.69 -26.25 -17.91
CA GLY A 87 18.37 -26.00 -17.34
C GLY A 87 17.81 -24.64 -17.77
N GLN A 88 16.48 -24.52 -17.86
CA GLN A 88 15.83 -23.22 -18.02
C GLN A 88 15.97 -22.40 -16.74
N GLY A 89 16.10 -21.08 -16.88
CA GLY A 89 16.09 -20.17 -15.74
C GLY A 89 14.73 -20.14 -15.04
N GLY A 90 14.74 -19.93 -13.72
CA GLY A 90 13.52 -19.74 -12.95
C GLY A 90 12.80 -18.42 -13.26
N ILE A 91 11.49 -18.40 -13.06
CA ILE A 91 10.68 -17.17 -13.13
C ILE A 91 11.01 -16.30 -11.91
N GLY A 92 11.10 -14.99 -12.09
CA GLY A 92 11.28 -14.06 -10.99
C GLY A 92 10.03 -13.98 -10.10
N GLY A 93 10.21 -13.58 -8.84
CA GLY A 93 9.07 -13.38 -7.93
C GLY A 93 8.17 -12.22 -8.38
N ASN A 94 6.88 -12.33 -8.11
CA ASN A 94 5.94 -11.21 -8.27
C ASN A 94 6.27 -10.09 -7.27
N GLY A 95 5.92 -8.85 -7.62
CA GLY A 95 5.93 -7.74 -6.67
C GLY A 95 4.88 -7.91 -5.58
N GLY A 96 5.02 -7.16 -4.50
CA GLY A 96 4.00 -7.06 -3.45
C GLY A 96 2.80 -6.20 -3.88
N LEU A 97 1.65 -6.41 -3.24
CA LEU A 97 0.47 -5.56 -3.39
C LEU A 97 0.67 -4.25 -2.61
N GLY A 98 0.18 -3.14 -3.15
CA GLY A 98 0.15 -1.86 -2.44
C GLY A 98 -0.90 -1.86 -1.34
N GLY A 99 -0.64 -1.18 -0.22
CA GLY A 99 -1.65 -0.96 0.82
C GLY A 99 -2.64 0.14 0.43
N GLY A 100 -3.87 0.07 0.92
CA GLY A 100 -4.87 1.13 0.77
C GLY A 100 -4.56 2.33 1.67
N GLY A 101 -4.99 3.52 1.25
CA GLY A 101 -4.80 4.75 2.01
C GLY A 101 -5.77 4.87 3.18
N THR A 102 -5.39 5.57 4.24
CA THR A 102 -6.27 5.82 5.38
C THR A 102 -7.40 6.78 5.01
N GLY A 103 -8.58 6.60 5.59
CA GLY A 103 -9.67 7.57 5.49
C GLY A 103 -9.42 8.82 6.32
N GLY A 104 -9.94 9.96 5.87
CA GLY A 104 -9.80 11.24 6.55
C GLY A 104 -10.69 11.37 7.79
N HIS A 105 -10.24 12.18 8.76
CA HIS A 105 -11.01 12.45 9.97
C HIS A 105 -12.08 13.52 9.74
N ALA A 106 -13.14 13.50 10.55
CA ALA A 106 -14.17 14.53 10.60
C ALA A 106 -14.35 14.98 12.06
N LEU A 107 -13.74 16.11 12.43
CA LEU A 107 -13.68 16.55 13.83
C LEU A 107 -14.23 17.97 13.98
N ALA A 108 -15.29 18.16 14.77
CA ALA A 108 -15.76 19.53 15.02
C ALA A 108 -14.78 20.31 15.91
N LEU A 109 -14.25 19.67 16.94
CA LEU A 109 -13.22 20.21 17.80
C LEU A 109 -12.13 19.18 18.07
N ALA A 110 -10.88 19.55 17.83
CA ALA A 110 -9.70 18.80 18.24
C ALA A 110 -8.90 19.64 19.24
N TYR A 111 -8.43 19.07 20.35
CA TYR A 111 -7.61 19.82 21.31
C TYR A 111 -6.48 19.02 21.95
N THR A 112 -5.43 19.72 22.37
CA THR A 112 -4.41 19.21 23.31
C THR A 112 -4.35 20.13 24.53
N GLY A 113 -4.24 19.54 25.73
CA GLY A 113 -4.24 20.30 26.98
C GLY A 113 -5.64 20.63 27.48
N LEU A 114 -5.96 21.92 27.66
CA LEU A 114 -7.23 22.34 28.24
C LEU A 114 -8.36 22.25 27.20
N SER A 115 -9.44 21.54 27.55
CA SER A 115 -10.67 21.52 26.75
C SER A 115 -11.28 22.94 26.68
N PRO A 116 -11.64 23.43 25.49
CA PRO A 116 -12.36 24.69 25.32
C PRO A 116 -13.69 24.74 26.07
N THR A 117 -14.03 25.92 26.59
CA THR A 117 -15.35 26.14 27.21
C THR A 117 -16.36 26.56 26.15
N LEU A 118 -17.52 25.90 26.09
CA LEU A 118 -18.62 26.25 25.19
C LEU A 118 -19.83 26.77 25.98
N SER A 119 -20.41 27.89 25.53
CA SER A 119 -21.72 28.36 25.99
C SER A 119 -22.84 27.40 25.58
N GLU A 120 -23.99 27.44 26.25
CA GLU A 120 -25.16 26.59 25.92
C GLU A 120 -25.67 26.81 24.48
N ASP A 121 -25.46 28.00 23.92
CA ASP A 121 -25.87 28.34 22.55
C ASP A 121 -24.87 27.86 21.48
N SER A 122 -23.70 27.37 21.90
CA SER A 122 -22.67 26.87 20.98
C SER A 122 -23.00 25.45 20.50
N ARG A 123 -22.68 25.16 19.24
CA ARG A 123 -22.98 23.88 18.59
C ARG A 123 -21.74 23.25 17.99
N MET A 124 -21.61 21.93 18.15
CA MET A 124 -20.59 21.12 17.48
C MET A 124 -21.26 20.11 16.57
N ALA A 125 -20.81 20.04 15.32
CA ALA A 125 -21.31 19.08 14.34
C ALA A 125 -20.15 18.55 13.49
N GLN A 126 -19.89 17.24 13.56
CA GLN A 126 -18.97 16.60 12.62
C GLN A 126 -19.69 15.92 11.47
N GLY A 127 -19.01 15.82 10.34
CA GLY A 127 -19.39 14.91 9.25
C GLY A 127 -19.02 13.46 9.53
N ALA A 128 -19.27 12.60 8.54
CA ALA A 128 -18.83 11.22 8.57
C ALA A 128 -17.31 11.12 8.36
N ALA A 129 -16.67 10.15 9.00
CA ALA A 129 -15.28 9.82 8.72
C ALA A 129 -15.15 9.21 7.32
N GLY A 130 -14.00 9.43 6.69
CA GLY A 130 -13.66 8.75 5.44
C GLY A 130 -13.43 7.26 5.68
N ALA A 131 -13.87 6.43 4.74
CA ALA A 131 -13.50 5.02 4.72
C ALA A 131 -12.02 4.87 4.34
N GLY A 132 -11.38 3.81 4.82
CA GLY A 132 -10.08 3.40 4.29
C GLY A 132 -10.20 2.93 2.84
N GLY A 133 -9.16 3.19 2.04
CA GLY A 133 -9.08 2.69 0.68
C GLY A 133 -8.81 1.18 0.64
N PRO A 134 -9.27 0.46 -0.39
CA PRO A 134 -8.90 -0.94 -0.61
C PRO A 134 -7.41 -1.03 -0.91
N GLY A 135 -6.77 -2.16 -0.59
CA GLY A 135 -5.42 -2.42 -1.07
C GLY A 135 -5.40 -2.99 -2.49
N GLY A 136 -4.19 -3.16 -3.03
CA GLY A 136 -3.97 -3.74 -4.34
C GLY A 136 -4.54 -5.15 -4.42
N GLY A 137 -4.98 -5.56 -5.62
CA GLY A 137 -5.69 -6.81 -5.85
C GLY A 137 -7.17 -6.76 -5.44
N GLY A 138 -7.68 -5.59 -5.07
CA GLY A 138 -9.04 -5.40 -4.58
C GLY A 138 -9.29 -5.98 -3.18
N ASP A 139 -8.22 -6.30 -2.43
CA ASP A 139 -8.34 -6.83 -1.08
C ASP A 139 -8.72 -5.72 -0.09
N MET A 140 -9.87 -5.88 0.56
CA MET A 140 -10.41 -4.94 1.54
C MET A 140 -10.16 -5.37 3.00
N ALA A 141 -9.50 -6.52 3.23
CA ALA A 141 -9.33 -7.10 4.56
C ALA A 141 -7.86 -7.17 4.99
N SER A 142 -6.94 -7.51 4.08
CA SER A 142 -5.55 -7.79 4.47
C SER A 142 -4.64 -6.56 4.41
N ASN A 143 -4.92 -5.63 3.49
CA ASN A 143 -4.06 -4.48 3.20
C ASN A 143 -4.85 -3.19 2.94
N SER A 144 -6.11 -3.11 3.39
CA SER A 144 -6.89 -1.87 3.32
C SER A 144 -6.36 -0.82 4.29
N GLY A 145 -6.59 0.44 3.98
CA GLY A 145 -6.37 1.51 4.95
C GLY A 145 -7.39 1.46 6.09
N SER A 146 -7.04 2.03 7.23
CA SER A 146 -8.00 2.27 8.32
C SER A 146 -9.00 3.35 7.91
N ALA A 147 -10.24 3.27 8.40
CA ALA A 147 -11.15 4.40 8.40
C ALA A 147 -10.62 5.54 9.28
N GLY A 148 -11.07 6.76 8.99
CA GLY A 148 -10.85 7.92 9.85
C GLY A 148 -11.74 7.89 11.09
N ILE A 149 -11.59 8.91 11.93
CA ILE A 149 -12.39 9.11 13.15
C ILE A 149 -13.37 10.26 12.91
N ALA A 150 -14.62 10.08 13.33
CA ALA A 150 -15.63 11.12 13.36
C ALA A 150 -16.00 11.40 14.82
N SER A 151 -15.66 12.60 15.33
CA SER A 151 -16.01 13.01 16.70
C SER A 151 -16.36 14.49 16.78
N ALA A 152 -17.26 14.85 17.68
CA ALA A 152 -17.63 16.24 17.91
C ALA A 152 -16.49 16.93 18.66
N GLU A 153 -15.86 16.18 19.56
CA GLU A 153 -14.75 16.63 20.37
C GLU A 153 -13.72 15.49 20.46
N GLN A 154 -12.45 15.80 20.21
CA GLN A 154 -11.35 14.84 20.21
C GLN A 154 -10.15 15.43 20.94
N GLU A 155 -9.80 14.81 22.06
CA GLU A 155 -8.54 15.07 22.75
C GLU A 155 -7.40 14.31 22.08
N PHE A 156 -6.28 14.99 21.91
CA PHE A 156 -5.01 14.39 21.50
C PHE A 156 -4.00 14.48 22.66
N PRO A 157 -3.16 13.44 22.83
CA PRO A 157 -2.15 13.38 23.88
C PRO A 157 -1.02 14.41 23.70
#